data_AF-A0A2J7ZGI7-F1
#
_entry.id   AF-A0A2J7ZGI7-F1
#
_cell.length_a   1.000
_cell.length_b   1.000
_cell.length_c   1.000
_cell.angle_alpha   90.00
_cell.angle_beta   90.00
_cell.angle_gamma   90.00
#
_symmetry.space_group_name_H-M   'P 1'
#
loop_
_entity.id
_entity.type
_entity.pdbx_description
1 polymer ?
#
loop_
_entity_poly.entity_id
_entity_poly.type
_entity_poly.pdbx_seq_one_letter_code
_entity_poly.pdbx_strand_id
1 'polypeptide(L)'
;MAAARPGASAPAAAVEGDEEMADSATKQVFSQYVCRSITDRGIPHPGDVAEPSSLAWVPGGGRGGAAERGGRGSAVPLPPTSYPLWDSLPAELVQGGKLSTLQLEGVLYACTKHLQLLPSGERAGFFIGDGAGVGKGRQIAGVI
;
A
#
# COMPACT_ATOMS: atom_id res chain seq x y z
N MET A 1 -61.83 34.52 -36.65
CA MET A 1 -60.77 34.83 -35.68
C MET A 1 -60.35 33.52 -35.01
N ALA A 2 -59.29 32.87 -35.51
CA ALA A 2 -58.48 31.87 -34.82
C ALA A 2 -57.37 31.44 -35.79
N ALA A 3 -56.15 31.92 -35.56
CA ALA A 3 -54.98 31.60 -36.36
C ALA A 3 -54.35 30.30 -35.85
N ALA A 4 -54.03 29.38 -36.77
CA ALA A 4 -53.22 28.20 -36.49
C ALA A 4 -51.73 28.59 -36.41
N ARG A 5 -51.02 28.06 -35.41
CA ARG A 5 -49.55 27.97 -35.39
C ARG A 5 -49.12 26.56 -34.97
N PRO A 6 -48.19 25.92 -35.70
CA PRO A 6 -47.59 24.65 -35.31
C PRO A 6 -46.35 24.90 -34.44
N GLY A 7 -46.17 24.12 -33.38
CA GLY A 7 -45.00 24.17 -32.50
C GLY A 7 -44.50 22.76 -32.24
N ALA A 8 -43.35 22.45 -32.84
CA ALA A 8 -42.72 21.14 -32.90
C ALA A 8 -42.20 20.68 -31.53
N SER A 9 -42.21 19.35 -31.33
CA SER A 9 -41.53 18.66 -30.25
C SER A 9 -40.01 18.82 -30.35
N ALA A 10 -39.38 19.37 -29.33
CA ALA A 10 -37.93 19.31 -29.15
C ALA A 10 -37.57 18.05 -28.36
N PRO A 11 -36.53 17.29 -28.74
CA PRO A 11 -36.02 16.19 -27.93
C PRO A 11 -35.24 16.75 -26.74
N ALA A 12 -35.47 16.18 -25.56
CA ALA A 12 -34.65 16.43 -24.37
C ALA A 12 -33.24 15.89 -24.62
N ALA A 13 -32.29 16.80 -24.88
CA ALA A 13 -30.87 16.47 -24.85
C ALA A 13 -30.46 16.22 -23.40
N ALA A 14 -30.13 14.97 -23.09
CA ALA A 14 -29.40 14.61 -21.89
C ALA A 14 -28.04 15.29 -21.95
N VAL A 15 -27.79 16.21 -21.02
CA VAL A 15 -26.48 16.82 -20.83
C VAL A 15 -25.72 15.89 -19.89
N GLU A 16 -25.09 14.87 -20.47
CA GLU A 16 -24.03 14.09 -19.83
C GLU A 16 -22.82 15.02 -19.69
N GLY A 17 -22.52 15.50 -18.48
CA GLY A 17 -21.47 16.51 -18.33
C GLY A 17 -21.06 16.93 -16.92
N ASP A 18 -21.32 16.14 -15.87
CA ASP A 18 -20.87 16.47 -14.51
C ASP A 18 -20.24 15.31 -13.72
N GLU A 19 -20.30 14.06 -14.21
CA GLU A 19 -19.84 12.90 -13.43
C GLU A 19 -18.32 12.62 -13.56
N GLU A 20 -17.65 13.08 -14.62
CA GLU A 20 -16.19 12.86 -14.82
C GLU A 20 -15.29 13.81 -14.00
N MET A 21 -15.79 14.99 -13.60
CA MET A 21 -14.96 15.99 -12.94
C MET A 21 -14.74 15.69 -11.45
N ALA A 22 -15.72 15.06 -10.78
CA ALA A 22 -15.65 14.72 -9.36
C ALA A 22 -14.66 13.57 -9.04
N ASP A 23 -14.51 12.60 -9.96
CA ASP A 23 -13.58 11.46 -9.79
C ASP A 23 -12.10 11.85 -9.97
N SER A 24 -11.84 12.93 -10.73
CA SER A 24 -10.46 13.40 -10.94
C SER A 24 -9.89 14.15 -9.72
N ALA A 25 -10.75 14.85 -8.96
CA ALA A 25 -10.34 15.67 -7.83
C ALA A 25 -10.04 14.84 -6.57
N THR A 26 -10.69 13.69 -6.40
CA THR A 26 -10.46 12.80 -5.24
C THR A 26 -9.16 11.99 -5.35
N LYS A 27 -8.68 11.72 -6.57
CA LYS A 27 -7.40 11.02 -6.82
C LYS A 27 -6.15 11.83 -6.45
N GLN A 28 -6.26 13.15 -6.25
CA GLN A 28 -5.11 14.01 -5.93
C GLN A 28 -4.80 14.12 -4.42
N VAL A 29 -5.64 13.59 -3.53
CA VAL A 29 -5.49 13.81 -2.08
C VAL A 29 -4.55 12.78 -1.43
N PHE A 30 -4.43 11.58 -2.00
CA PHE A 30 -3.63 10.50 -1.44
C PHE A 30 -2.52 10.09 -2.41
N SER A 31 -1.28 10.09 -1.91
CA SER A 31 -0.15 9.52 -2.65
C SER A 31 -0.16 8.00 -2.51
N GLN A 32 0.06 7.29 -3.61
CA GLN A 32 0.27 5.85 -3.59
C GLN A 32 1.52 5.49 -2.78
N TYR A 33 1.42 4.38 -2.05
CA TYR A 33 2.51 3.80 -1.32
C TYR A 33 3.64 3.36 -2.27
N VAL A 34 4.86 3.72 -1.91
CA VAL A 34 6.07 3.31 -2.63
C VAL A 34 6.95 2.51 -1.69
N CYS A 35 7.15 1.24 -2.04
CA CYS A 35 8.08 0.36 -1.36
C CYS A 35 9.52 0.90 -1.51
N ARG A 36 10.26 0.99 -0.39
CA ARG A 36 11.63 1.51 -0.40
C ARG A 36 12.67 0.48 0.04
N SER A 37 12.25 -0.53 0.80
CA SER A 37 13.16 -1.58 1.25
C SER A 37 13.42 -2.63 0.16
N ILE A 38 12.52 -2.73 -0.82
CA ILE A 38 12.65 -3.62 -1.98
C ILE A 38 12.49 -2.79 -3.25
N THR A 39 13.60 -2.51 -3.93
CA THR A 39 13.63 -1.66 -5.13
C THR A 39 14.10 -2.38 -6.39
N ASP A 40 14.70 -3.57 -6.24
CA ASP A 40 15.33 -4.32 -7.33
C ASP A 40 14.47 -5.46 -7.88
N ARG A 41 13.41 -5.89 -7.16
CA ARG A 41 12.60 -7.08 -7.49
C ARG A 41 11.13 -6.92 -7.09
N GLY A 42 10.27 -7.69 -7.77
CA GLY A 42 8.84 -7.78 -7.46
C GLY A 42 7.96 -6.86 -8.29
N ILE A 43 6.65 -7.02 -8.13
CA ILE A 43 5.63 -6.27 -8.88
C ILE A 43 4.90 -5.33 -7.92
N PRO A 44 4.67 -4.04 -8.28
CA PRO A 44 3.87 -3.12 -7.48
C PRO A 44 2.49 -3.67 -7.13
N HIS A 45 1.94 -3.23 -6.00
CA HIS A 45 0.60 -3.66 -5.59
C HIS A 45 -0.45 -3.17 -6.61
N PRO A 46 -1.39 -4.03 -7.05
CA PRO A 46 -2.35 -3.67 -8.09
C PRO A 46 -3.45 -2.69 -7.64
N GLY A 47 -3.68 -2.59 -6.32
CA GLY A 47 -4.61 -1.63 -5.73
C GLY A 47 -3.93 -0.37 -5.23
N ASP A 48 -4.67 0.73 -5.22
CA ASP A 48 -4.24 2.02 -4.68
C ASP A 48 -4.22 1.97 -3.14
N VAL A 49 -3.03 1.79 -2.58
CA VAL A 49 -2.81 1.76 -1.13
C VAL A 49 -2.08 3.05 -0.77
N ALA A 50 -2.69 3.89 0.05
CA ALA A 50 -2.08 5.15 0.48
C ALA A 50 -0.92 4.91 1.47
N GLU A 51 -1.18 4.20 2.58
CA GLU A 51 -0.17 3.86 3.59
C GLU A 51 -0.51 2.51 4.26
N PRO A 52 0.43 1.55 4.32
CA PRO A 52 0.26 0.30 5.04
C PRO A 52 0.52 0.48 6.54
N SER A 53 -0.47 0.12 7.36
CA SER A 53 -0.35 0.25 8.83
C SER A 53 0.69 -0.69 9.43
N SER A 54 0.98 -1.82 8.77
CA SER A 54 2.02 -2.77 9.21
C SER A 54 3.45 -2.20 9.13
N LEU A 55 3.66 -1.17 8.31
CA LEU A 55 4.96 -0.51 8.09
C LEU A 55 5.00 0.89 8.73
N ALA A 56 4.03 1.22 9.58
CA ALA A 56 4.10 2.38 10.44
C ALA A 56 5.09 2.09 11.60
N TRP A 57 6.36 2.43 11.41
CA TRP A 57 7.37 2.29 12.46
C TRP A 57 7.27 3.46 13.45
N VAL A 58 7.17 3.17 14.74
CA VAL A 58 7.38 4.17 15.79
C VAL A 58 8.77 3.91 16.36
N PRO A 59 9.72 4.88 16.30
CA PRO A 59 10.98 4.73 17.00
C PRO A 59 10.64 4.68 18.48
N GLY A 60 10.86 3.52 19.12
CA GLY A 60 10.89 3.47 20.57
C GLY A 60 11.89 4.52 21.06
N GLY A 61 11.59 5.19 22.18
CA GLY A 61 12.34 6.31 22.77
C GLY A 61 13.78 5.98 23.23
N GLY A 62 14.58 5.40 22.35
CA GLY A 62 16.03 5.23 22.45
C GLY A 62 16.72 6.32 21.64
N ARG A 63 17.75 6.90 22.25
CA ARG A 63 18.43 8.12 21.80
C ARG A 63 18.97 8.01 20.36
N GLY A 64 18.52 8.92 19.51
CA GLY A 64 19.28 9.60 18.45
C GLY A 64 20.07 8.74 17.45
N GLY A 65 19.53 8.56 16.25
CA GLY A 65 20.26 8.23 15.03
C GLY A 65 19.56 8.88 13.84
N ALA A 66 20.30 9.65 13.05
CA ALA A 66 19.80 10.56 12.02
C ALA A 66 18.90 9.86 10.97
N ALA A 67 17.62 10.21 10.97
CA ALA A 67 16.70 9.94 9.88
C ALA A 67 17.03 10.86 8.70
N GLU A 68 17.58 10.30 7.62
CA GLU A 68 17.72 11.01 6.35
C GLU A 68 16.34 11.41 5.82
N ARG A 69 16.23 12.69 5.43
CA ARG A 69 15.00 13.38 5.07
C ARG A 69 14.69 13.11 3.60
N GLY A 70 13.73 12.24 3.28
CA GLY A 70 13.31 12.05 1.88
C GLY A 70 12.09 11.17 1.66
N GLY A 71 10.92 11.81 1.50
CA GLY A 71 9.73 11.26 0.80
C GLY A 71 8.60 10.72 1.69
N ARG A 72 7.35 11.10 1.38
CA ARG A 72 6.10 10.56 1.96
C ARG A 72 5.99 9.05 1.69
N GLY A 73 5.67 8.27 2.71
CA GLY A 73 5.75 6.81 2.76
C GLY A 73 6.32 6.41 4.12
N SER A 74 5.43 6.13 5.07
CA SER A 74 5.66 6.09 6.53
C SER A 74 6.22 7.41 7.10
N ALA A 75 5.57 7.98 8.12
CA ALA A 75 5.98 9.23 8.75
C ALA A 75 7.37 9.15 9.43
N VAL A 76 7.94 7.94 9.50
CA VAL A 76 9.18 7.60 10.17
C VAL A 76 9.95 6.62 9.28
N PRO A 77 11.29 6.78 9.13
CA PRO A 77 12.08 5.80 8.39
C PRO A 77 11.97 4.42 9.02
N LEU A 78 11.76 3.42 8.18
CA LEU A 78 11.76 2.03 8.59
C LEU A 78 13.15 1.62 9.09
N PRO A 79 13.25 0.70 10.07
CA PRO A 79 14.53 0.22 10.54
C PRO A 79 15.24 -0.56 9.42
N PRO A 80 16.58 -0.60 9.42
CA PRO A 80 17.33 -1.44 8.50
C PRO A 80 17.02 -2.91 8.77
N THR A 81 16.93 -3.70 7.70
CA THR A 81 16.68 -5.15 7.77
C THR A 81 17.87 -5.90 7.19
N SER A 82 18.25 -7.01 7.82
CA SER A 82 19.32 -7.90 7.35
C SER A 82 18.82 -9.31 7.03
N TYR A 83 17.49 -9.51 7.06
CA TYR A 83 16.88 -10.80 6.77
C TYR A 83 17.08 -11.17 5.29
N PRO A 84 17.64 -12.36 4.97
CA PRO A 84 17.90 -12.77 3.60
C PRO A 84 16.61 -13.26 2.92
N LEU A 85 15.69 -12.34 2.64
CA LEU A 85 14.36 -12.64 2.12
C LEU A 85 14.37 -13.50 0.86
N TRP A 86 15.30 -13.24 -0.05
CA TRP A 86 15.39 -13.92 -1.35
C TRP A 86 15.90 -15.36 -1.26
N ASP A 87 16.63 -15.68 -0.19
CA ASP A 87 17.09 -17.05 0.07
C ASP A 87 15.97 -17.86 0.76
N SER A 88 15.10 -17.18 1.50
CA SER A 88 13.97 -17.80 2.22
C SER A 88 12.71 -17.98 1.37
N LEU A 89 12.54 -17.21 0.29
CA LEU A 89 11.35 -17.29 -0.57
C LEU A 89 11.67 -17.94 -1.93
N PRO A 90 10.78 -18.82 -2.46
CA PRO A 90 10.94 -19.36 -3.80
C PRO A 90 10.95 -18.26 -4.87
N ALA A 91 11.90 -18.32 -5.81
CA ALA A 91 12.04 -17.34 -6.88
C ALA A 91 10.74 -17.17 -7.70
N GLU A 92 9.99 -18.26 -7.92
CA GLU A 92 8.72 -18.27 -8.63
C GLU A 92 7.63 -17.43 -7.96
N LEU A 93 7.67 -17.30 -6.63
CA LEU A 93 6.71 -16.50 -5.87
C LEU A 93 6.93 -15.00 -6.14
N VAL A 94 8.19 -14.59 -6.21
CA VAL A 94 8.60 -13.21 -6.47
C VAL A 94 8.42 -12.86 -7.94
N GLN A 95 8.95 -13.69 -8.85
CA GLN A 95 8.89 -13.46 -10.29
C GLN A 95 7.46 -13.59 -10.85
N GLY A 96 6.68 -14.52 -10.29
CA GLY A 96 5.28 -14.71 -10.65
C GLY A 96 4.33 -13.67 -10.06
N GLY A 97 4.84 -12.69 -9.29
CA GLY A 97 4.02 -11.62 -8.71
C GLY A 97 2.94 -12.11 -7.74
N LYS A 98 3.12 -13.30 -7.14
CA LYS A 98 2.14 -13.87 -6.21
C LYS A 98 2.00 -12.99 -4.96
N LEU A 99 3.10 -12.35 -4.57
CA LEU A 99 3.15 -11.25 -3.60
C LEU A 99 3.60 -9.96 -4.30
N SER A 100 2.93 -8.85 -3.99
CA SER A 100 3.38 -7.54 -4.43
C SER A 100 4.59 -7.04 -3.62
N THR A 101 5.29 -6.02 -4.10
CA THR A 101 6.40 -5.38 -3.37
C THR A 101 6.00 -4.93 -1.97
N LEU A 102 4.83 -4.30 -1.83
CA LEU A 102 4.26 -3.93 -0.53
C LEU A 102 4.11 -5.15 0.40
N GLN A 103 3.58 -6.25 -0.13
CA GLN A 103 3.35 -7.46 0.65
C GLN A 103 4.67 -8.14 1.04
N LEU A 104 5.64 -8.17 0.11
CA LEU A 104 6.99 -8.68 0.35
C LEU A 104 7.73 -7.85 1.40
N GLU A 105 7.55 -6.53 1.40
CA GLU A 105 8.11 -5.65 2.42
C GLU A 105 7.50 -5.96 3.80
N GLY A 106 6.18 -6.18 3.87
CA GLY A 106 5.52 -6.69 5.08
C GLY A 106 6.13 -8.00 5.59
N VAL A 107 6.36 -8.97 4.69
CA VAL A 107 7.02 -10.26 5.01
C VAL A 107 8.44 -10.03 5.52
N LEU A 108 9.23 -9.18 4.86
CA LEU A 108 10.60 -8.84 5.25
C LEU A 108 10.66 -8.32 6.69
N TYR A 109 9.79 -7.37 7.04
CA TYR A 109 9.75 -6.79 8.38
C TYR A 109 9.22 -7.78 9.42
N ALA A 110 8.24 -8.61 9.06
CA ALA A 110 7.77 -9.69 9.92
C ALA A 110 8.89 -10.67 10.27
N CYS A 111 9.60 -11.18 9.26
CA CYS A 111 10.73 -12.09 9.45
C CYS A 111 11.86 -11.44 10.25
N THR A 112 12.19 -10.18 9.97
CA THR A 112 13.19 -9.42 10.73
C THR A 112 12.79 -9.31 12.21
N LYS A 113 11.52 -9.04 12.51
CA LYS A 113 11.03 -9.01 13.89
C LYS A 113 11.05 -10.37 14.56
N HIS A 114 10.71 -11.42 13.83
CA HIS A 114 10.76 -12.78 14.33
C HIS A 114 12.19 -13.21 14.72
N LEU A 115 13.26 -12.56 14.24
CA LEU A 115 14.61 -12.83 14.72
C LEU A 115 14.91 -12.26 16.12
N GLN A 116 14.07 -11.36 16.65
CA GLN A 116 14.27 -10.71 17.94
C GLN A 116 13.62 -11.53 19.07
N LEU A 117 14.34 -11.67 20.18
CA LEU A 117 13.79 -12.21 21.43
C LEU A 117 13.45 -11.06 22.37
N LEU A 118 12.28 -11.15 23.00
CA LEU A 118 11.87 -10.25 24.06
C LEU A 118 12.65 -10.55 25.35
N PRO A 119 12.68 -9.62 26.32
CA PRO A 119 13.30 -9.86 27.62
C PRO A 119 12.72 -11.08 28.37
N SER A 120 11.48 -11.47 28.05
CA SER A 120 10.83 -12.69 28.55
C SER A 120 11.40 -13.99 27.97
N GLY A 121 12.25 -13.91 26.94
CA GLY A 121 12.75 -15.06 26.18
C GLY A 121 11.83 -15.49 25.03
N GLU A 122 10.65 -14.89 24.90
CA GLU A 122 9.70 -15.17 23.83
C GLU A 122 10.11 -14.48 22.52
N ARG A 123 9.74 -15.06 21.38
CA ARG A 123 9.96 -14.44 20.07
C ARG A 123 9.08 -13.22 19.90
N ALA A 124 9.64 -12.12 19.42
CA ALA A 124 8.85 -10.93 19.10
C ALA A 124 7.90 -11.22 17.93
N GLY A 125 6.63 -10.81 18.07
CA GLY A 125 5.63 -10.90 17.02
C GLY A 125 5.66 -9.69 16.07
N PHE A 126 4.93 -9.82 14.96
CA PHE A 126 4.70 -8.75 14.01
C PHE A 126 3.20 -8.54 13.78
N PHE A 127 2.73 -7.29 13.80
CA PHE A 127 1.32 -6.97 13.65
C PHE A 127 1.02 -6.53 12.21
N ILE A 128 0.16 -7.28 11.52
CA ILE A 128 -0.31 -6.95 10.17
C ILE A 128 -1.69 -6.27 10.26
N GLY A 129 -1.67 -4.94 10.30
CA GLY A 129 -2.86 -4.09 10.46
C GLY A 129 -3.38 -3.43 9.18
N ASP A 130 -2.91 -3.84 8.00
CA ASP A 130 -3.24 -3.14 6.75
C ASP A 130 -4.74 -3.09 6.45
N GLY A 131 -5.17 -2.14 5.62
CA GLY A 131 -6.57 -1.99 5.19
C GLY A 131 -7.15 -3.24 4.50
N ALA A 132 -8.46 -3.24 4.29
CA ALA A 132 -9.10 -4.26 3.44
C ALA A 132 -8.57 -4.17 2.00
N GLY A 133 -8.51 -5.30 1.29
CA GLY A 133 -8.03 -5.34 -0.11
C GLY A 133 -6.50 -5.33 -0.30
N VAL A 134 -5.70 -5.07 0.75
CA VAL A 134 -4.23 -5.08 0.68
C VAL A 134 -3.64 -6.49 0.59
N GLY A 135 -4.44 -7.53 0.81
CA GLY A 135 -4.00 -8.93 0.70
C GLY A 135 -3.24 -9.46 1.91
N LYS A 136 -3.63 -9.06 3.14
CA LYS A 136 -3.05 -9.54 4.41
C LYS A 136 -2.90 -11.06 4.51
N GLY A 137 -3.87 -11.83 4.01
CA GLY A 137 -3.79 -13.29 4.00
C GLY A 137 -2.61 -13.82 3.18
N ARG A 138 -2.28 -13.16 2.05
CA ARG A 138 -1.10 -13.50 1.26
C ARG A 138 0.19 -13.14 1.98
N GLN A 139 0.21 -12.00 2.67
CA GLN A 139 1.37 -11.63 3.51
C GLN A 139 1.61 -12.66 4.60
N ILE A 140 0.57 -13.06 5.35
CA ILE A 140 0.67 -14.09 6.38
C ILE A 140 1.16 -15.41 5.79
N ALA A 141 0.63 -15.82 4.63
CA ALA A 141 1.09 -17.02 3.93
C ALA A 141 2.52 -16.93 3.41
N GLY A 142 3.07 -15.72 3.19
CA GLY A 142 4.48 -15.53 2.84
C GLY A 142 5.43 -15.53 4.05
N VAL A 143 4.90 -15.37 5.27
CA VAL A 143 5.67 -15.43 6.52
C VAL A 143 5.83 -16.86 7.04
N ILE A 144 4.87 -17.74 6.73
CA ILE A 144 4.82 -19.15 7.15
C ILE A 144 5.50 -20.04 6.12
#